data_AF-A0A6A6Q271-F1
#
_entry.id   AF-A0A6A6Q271-F1
#
_cell.length_a   1.000
_cell.length_b   1.000
_cell.length_c   1.000
_cell.angle_alpha   90.00
_cell.angle_beta   90.00
_cell.angle_gamma   90.00
#
_symmetry.space_group_name_H-M   'P 1'
#
loop_
_entity.id
_entity.type
_entity.pdbx_description
1 polymer ?
#
loop_
_entity_poly.entity_id
_entity_poly.type
_entity_poly.pdbx_seq_one_letter_code
_entity_poly.pdbx_strand_id
1 'polypeptide(L)'
;MPLFRTTIAALCICTGVASALAICPSNVNFKLEAAGKYLTPGYPCESHTGCGAYFSVDSSTDFEYTIAAGTSSLLIANVPAGSLTPAGLYAHGTAFAPGQLTVMFGTGPPRDMNCTIVPDLSLLDGSCNLECQGVSEGVKSSGQSIFTDYANQWFLGQASGMQTVTVKVRYVDGGLGLM
;
A
#
# COMPACT_ATOMS: atom_id res chain seq x y z
N MET A 1 24.42 -25.31 -63.78
CA MET A 1 24.52 -24.07 -62.97
C MET A 1 23.11 -23.59 -62.66
N PRO A 2 22.81 -23.24 -61.39
CA PRO A 2 21.47 -23.22 -60.81
C PRO A 2 20.86 -21.81 -60.79
N LEU A 3 19.53 -21.65 -60.73
CA LEU A 3 18.88 -20.51 -60.06
C LEU A 3 17.41 -20.87 -59.74
N PHE A 4 17.16 -21.29 -58.49
CA PHE A 4 16.53 -20.54 -57.40
C PHE A 4 15.02 -20.78 -57.25
N ARG A 5 14.69 -21.58 -56.24
CA ARG A 5 13.40 -21.71 -55.59
C ARG A 5 13.04 -20.38 -54.91
N THR A 6 11.84 -19.86 -55.14
CA THR A 6 11.28 -18.79 -54.33
C THR A 6 10.38 -19.42 -53.28
N THR A 7 10.95 -19.71 -52.12
CA THR A 7 10.22 -20.12 -50.92
C THR A 7 9.57 -18.88 -50.33
N ILE A 8 8.24 -18.80 -50.33
CA ILE A 8 7.49 -17.75 -49.62
C ILE A 8 7.57 -18.09 -48.13
N ALA A 9 8.48 -17.42 -47.41
CA ALA A 9 8.46 -17.37 -45.97
C ALA A 9 7.41 -16.33 -45.55
N ALA A 10 6.21 -16.80 -45.24
CA ALA A 10 5.22 -15.97 -44.57
C ALA A 10 5.74 -15.66 -43.16
N LEU A 11 6.02 -14.37 -42.90
CA LEU A 11 6.28 -13.86 -41.57
C LEU A 11 5.08 -14.18 -40.67
N CYS A 12 5.21 -15.18 -39.80
CA CYS A 12 4.47 -15.18 -38.54
C CYS A 12 5.01 -14.00 -37.74
N ILE A 13 4.39 -12.83 -37.89
CA ILE A 13 4.55 -11.72 -36.98
C ILE A 13 4.01 -12.22 -35.64
N CYS A 14 4.92 -12.70 -34.79
CA CYS A 14 4.66 -12.82 -33.37
C CYS A 14 4.39 -11.40 -32.88
N THR A 15 3.12 -10.98 -32.89
CA THR A 15 2.62 -9.95 -31.99
C THR A 15 2.73 -10.53 -30.59
N GLY A 16 3.95 -10.57 -30.08
CA GLY A 16 4.20 -10.62 -28.65
C GLY A 16 3.68 -9.29 -28.13
N VAL A 17 2.39 -9.26 -27.80
CA VAL A 17 1.89 -8.34 -26.79
C VAL A 17 2.66 -8.76 -25.55
N ALA A 18 3.81 -8.14 -25.34
CA ALA A 18 4.47 -8.15 -24.06
C ALA A 18 3.48 -7.46 -23.13
N SER A 19 2.59 -8.26 -22.54
CA SER A 19 1.87 -7.89 -21.34
C SER A 19 2.94 -7.66 -20.29
N ALA A 20 3.57 -6.48 -20.32
CA ALA A 20 4.34 -5.97 -19.21
C ALA A 20 3.34 -5.85 -18.07
N LEU A 21 3.20 -6.92 -17.30
CA LEU A 21 2.53 -6.88 -16.02
C LEU A 21 3.20 -5.71 -15.28
N ALA A 22 2.44 -4.66 -14.99
CA ALA A 22 2.95 -3.54 -14.24
C ALA A 22 3.58 -4.10 -12.95
N ILE A 23 4.89 -3.95 -12.81
CA ILE A 23 5.61 -4.46 -11.66
C ILE A 23 5.40 -3.41 -10.57
N CYS A 24 4.72 -3.80 -9.49
CA CYS A 24 4.59 -2.98 -8.30
C CYS A 24 5.68 -3.37 -7.29
N PRO A 25 6.84 -2.68 -7.26
CA PRO A 25 7.87 -2.99 -6.29
C PRO A 25 7.35 -2.78 -4.86
N SER A 26 7.59 -3.77 -3.99
CA SER A 26 7.17 -3.73 -2.58
C SER A 26 8.30 -3.39 -1.61
N ASN A 27 9.55 -3.54 -2.06
CA ASN A 27 10.77 -3.36 -1.28
C ASN A 27 11.45 -1.99 -1.53
N VAL A 28 10.66 -1.01 -1.97
CA VAL A 28 11.08 0.38 -2.15
C VAL A 28 10.23 1.27 -1.25
N ASN A 29 10.67 2.51 -1.06
CA ASN A 29 9.90 3.49 -0.30
C ASN A 29 8.77 4.08 -1.17
N PHE A 30 7.61 4.27 -0.55
CA PHE A 30 6.44 4.86 -1.18
C PHE A 30 5.61 5.65 -0.17
N LYS A 31 4.82 6.60 -0.67
CA LYS A 31 3.78 7.29 0.09
C LYS A 31 2.44 6.58 -0.13
N LEU A 32 1.55 6.67 0.85
CA LEU A 32 0.22 6.07 0.79
C LEU A 32 -0.83 7.16 0.71
N GLU A 33 -1.68 7.11 -0.32
CA GLU A 33 -2.70 8.12 -0.60
C GLU A 33 -4.09 7.49 -0.66
N ALA A 34 -5.09 8.12 -0.04
CA ALA A 34 -6.49 7.76 -0.21
C ALA A 34 -7.34 9.03 -0.22
N ALA A 35 -8.30 9.13 -1.15
CA ALA A 35 -9.19 10.28 -1.28
C ALA A 35 -8.46 11.64 -1.32
N GLY A 36 -7.31 11.71 -2.01
CA GLY A 36 -6.49 12.93 -2.13
C GLY A 36 -5.73 13.33 -0.86
N LYS A 37 -5.63 12.44 0.12
CA LYS A 37 -4.96 12.65 1.42
C LYS A 37 -3.86 11.62 1.62
N TYR A 38 -2.81 12.00 2.34
CA TYR A 38 -1.69 11.10 2.62
C TYR A 38 -1.79 10.49 4.01
N LEU A 39 -1.30 9.25 4.13
CA LEU A 39 -1.25 8.55 5.40
C LEU A 39 -0.23 9.23 6.32
N THR A 40 -0.63 9.42 7.57
CA THR A 40 0.20 9.91 8.65
C THR A 40 -0.09 9.13 9.93
N PRO A 41 0.94 8.80 10.72
CA PRO A 41 0.73 8.41 12.10
C PRO A 41 0.19 9.61 12.90
N GLY A 42 -0.73 9.34 13.82
CA GLY A 42 -1.23 10.30 14.80
C GLY A 42 -0.20 10.57 15.88
N TYR A 43 -0.25 11.77 16.44
CA TYR A 43 0.65 12.20 17.51
C TYR A 43 -0.16 12.79 18.69
N PRO A 44 0.25 12.53 19.95
CA PRO A 44 1.31 11.62 20.38
C PRO A 44 0.94 10.15 20.17
N CYS A 45 1.96 9.30 20.00
CA CYS A 45 1.77 7.85 20.06
C CYS A 45 1.53 7.47 21.51
N GLU A 46 0.50 6.66 21.75
CA GLU A 46 0.21 6.14 23.07
C GLU A 46 1.17 4.98 23.37
N SER A 47 1.74 4.96 24.58
CA SER A 47 2.85 4.07 24.96
C SER A 47 2.55 2.56 24.91
N HIS A 48 1.28 2.17 24.75
CA HIS A 48 0.84 0.77 24.75
C HIS A 48 0.01 0.35 23.54
N THR A 49 -0.55 1.32 22.81
CA THR A 49 -1.47 1.12 21.69
C THR A 49 -0.83 1.58 20.37
N GLY A 50 0.23 2.39 20.42
CA GLY A 50 0.92 2.91 19.24
C GLY A 50 0.31 4.23 18.75
N CYS A 51 0.58 4.56 17.49
CA CYS A 51 0.09 5.76 16.84
C CYS A 51 -1.11 5.41 15.95
N GLY A 52 -2.27 6.05 16.08
CA GLY A 52 -3.36 5.83 15.12
C GLY A 52 -2.93 6.16 13.69
N ALA A 53 -3.52 5.52 12.68
CA ALA A 53 -3.22 5.78 11.27
C ALA A 53 -4.32 6.65 10.63
N TYR A 54 -3.98 7.81 10.07
CA TYR A 54 -4.95 8.79 9.55
C TYR A 54 -4.58 9.22 8.13
N PHE A 55 -5.55 9.34 7.23
CA PHE A 55 -5.37 9.97 5.93
C PHE A 55 -5.73 11.46 6.03
N SER A 56 -4.79 12.31 6.45
CA SER A 56 -5.05 13.74 6.69
C SER A 56 -4.69 14.63 5.50
N VAL A 57 -5.38 15.77 5.36
CA VAL A 57 -5.17 16.80 4.31
C VAL A 57 -4.13 17.84 4.73
N ASP A 58 -3.99 18.08 6.04
CA ASP A 58 -3.29 19.25 6.57
C ASP A 58 -1.79 19.04 6.78
N SER A 59 -1.30 17.85 6.44
CA SER A 59 0.12 17.53 6.44
C SER A 59 0.49 16.83 5.14
N SER A 60 1.23 17.54 4.28
CA SER A 60 1.99 16.93 3.19
C SER A 60 3.09 16.08 3.82
N THR A 61 2.74 14.92 4.33
CA THR A 61 3.71 14.16 5.09
C THR A 61 4.72 13.54 4.15
N ASP A 62 5.99 13.85 4.39
CA ASP A 62 7.11 13.08 3.86
C ASP A 62 7.29 11.76 4.63
N PHE A 63 6.21 11.22 5.21
CA PHE A 63 6.23 9.85 5.70
C PHE A 63 6.30 8.92 4.50
N GLU A 64 7.30 8.06 4.51
CA GLU A 64 7.47 7.02 3.52
C GLU A 64 7.31 5.67 4.21
N TYR A 65 6.72 4.74 3.47
CA TYR A 65 6.40 3.41 3.92
C TYR A 65 7.09 2.40 3.01
N THR A 66 7.27 1.18 3.53
CA THR A 66 7.74 0.05 2.74
C THR A 66 7.15 -1.25 3.29
N ILE A 67 7.21 -2.32 2.51
CA ILE A 67 6.98 -3.67 3.01
C ILE A 67 8.32 -4.22 3.52
N ALA A 68 8.39 -4.62 4.79
CA ALA A 68 9.60 -5.19 5.38
C ALA A 68 10.12 -6.37 4.54
N ALA A 69 11.44 -6.37 4.28
CA ALA A 69 12.09 -7.34 3.41
C ALA A 69 11.76 -8.80 3.83
N GLY A 70 11.32 -9.61 2.85
CA GLY A 70 10.96 -11.00 3.08
C GLY A 70 9.65 -11.22 3.87
N THR A 71 8.87 -10.16 4.09
CA THR A 71 7.59 -10.21 4.82
C THR A 71 6.47 -9.54 4.03
N SER A 72 5.29 -9.47 4.64
CA SER A 72 4.15 -8.66 4.21
C SER A 72 3.78 -7.56 5.22
N SER A 73 4.72 -7.21 6.10
CA SER A 73 4.48 -6.22 7.14
C SER A 73 4.76 -4.82 6.60
N LEU A 74 3.76 -3.96 6.57
CA LEU A 74 3.92 -2.54 6.26
C LEU A 74 4.60 -1.82 7.43
N LEU A 75 5.61 -1.00 7.16
CA LEU A 75 6.29 -0.20 8.17
C LEU A 75 6.60 1.22 7.69
N ILE A 76 6.82 2.14 8.65
CA ILE A 76 7.28 3.51 8.42
C ILE A 76 8.79 3.47 8.10
N ALA A 77 9.14 3.61 6.82
CA ALA A 77 10.52 3.56 6.35
C ALA A 77 11.28 4.87 6.60
N ASN A 78 10.63 6.00 6.41
CA ASN A 78 11.20 7.33 6.60
C ASN A 78 10.16 8.29 7.22
N VAL A 79 10.65 9.30 7.92
CA VAL A 79 9.81 10.31 8.60
C VAL A 79 10.26 11.72 8.22
N PRO A 80 9.35 12.69 8.15
CA PRO A 80 9.72 14.08 7.88
C PRO A 80 10.63 14.63 8.98
N ALA A 81 11.50 15.58 8.61
CA ALA A 81 12.38 16.24 9.56
C ALA A 81 11.58 16.89 10.71
N GLY A 82 12.02 16.67 11.95
CA GLY A 82 11.32 17.15 13.14
C GLY A 82 10.11 16.32 13.57
N SER A 83 9.83 15.20 12.88
CA SER A 83 8.81 14.24 13.32
C SER A 83 9.12 13.71 14.72
N LEU A 84 8.09 13.67 15.57
CA LEU A 84 8.15 13.01 16.87
C LEU A 84 7.78 11.53 16.80
N THR A 85 7.20 11.09 15.68
CA THR A 85 6.99 9.66 15.40
C THR A 85 8.28 9.07 14.83
N PRO A 86 8.81 7.98 15.39
CA PRO A 86 10.00 7.33 14.89
C PRO A 86 9.72 6.50 13.62
N ALA A 87 10.75 6.33 12.80
CA ALA A 87 10.78 5.30 11.76
C ALA A 87 10.83 3.89 12.38
N GLY A 88 10.51 2.86 11.58
CA GLY A 88 10.56 1.46 11.98
C GLY A 88 9.32 0.94 12.72
N LEU A 89 8.27 1.76 12.86
CA LEU A 89 6.98 1.30 13.37
C LEU A 89 6.23 0.52 12.29
N TYR A 90 5.61 -0.58 12.68
CA TYR A 90 4.82 -1.42 11.80
C TYR A 90 3.34 -1.13 11.94
N ALA A 91 2.58 -1.34 10.87
CA ALA A 91 1.13 -1.26 10.95
C ALA A 91 0.54 -2.55 11.56
N HIS A 92 -0.41 -2.38 12.47
CA HIS A 92 -1.14 -3.42 13.21
C HIS A 92 -2.63 -3.24 13.05
N GLY A 93 -3.38 -4.34 13.11
CA GLY A 93 -4.83 -4.34 13.15
C GLY A 93 -5.32 -4.54 14.58
N THR A 94 -5.97 -3.55 15.17
CA THR A 94 -6.54 -3.66 16.52
C THR A 94 -8.04 -3.76 16.43
N ALA A 95 -8.63 -4.70 17.17
CA ALA A 95 -10.08 -4.85 17.23
C ALA A 95 -10.73 -3.53 17.66
N PHE A 96 -11.65 -3.02 16.83
CA PHE A 96 -12.38 -1.79 17.12
C PHE A 96 -13.87 -2.08 17.32
N ALA A 97 -14.45 -2.83 16.38
CA ALA A 97 -15.82 -3.29 16.41
C ALA A 97 -15.94 -4.62 15.66
N PRO A 98 -17.07 -5.35 15.77
CA PRO A 98 -17.26 -6.58 15.02
C PRO A 98 -17.04 -6.38 13.51
N GLY A 99 -16.10 -7.13 12.94
CA GLY A 99 -15.74 -7.05 11.51
C GLY A 99 -14.88 -5.83 11.13
N GLN A 100 -14.39 -5.06 12.10
CA GLN A 100 -13.60 -3.85 11.87
C GLN A 100 -12.35 -3.82 12.73
N LEU A 101 -11.22 -3.52 12.09
CA LEU A 101 -9.96 -3.29 12.77
C LEU A 101 -9.51 -1.86 12.54
N THR A 102 -9.20 -1.12 13.60
CA THR A 102 -8.46 0.14 13.46
C THR A 102 -7.02 -0.18 13.11
N VAL A 103 -6.42 0.62 12.21
CA VAL A 103 -4.99 0.49 11.91
C VAL A 103 -4.18 1.40 12.83
N MET A 104 -3.14 0.84 13.47
CA MET A 104 -2.22 1.57 14.35
C MET A 104 -0.77 1.26 13.98
N PHE A 105 0.13 2.21 14.18
CA PHE A 105 1.57 2.04 14.03
C PHE A 105 2.22 1.73 15.38
N GLY A 106 2.86 0.57 15.51
CA GLY A 106 3.42 0.05 16.75
C GLY A 106 4.80 -0.57 16.56
N THR A 107 5.42 -0.99 17.66
CA THR A 107 6.76 -1.60 17.63
C THR A 107 6.69 -3.10 17.37
N GLY A 108 7.61 -3.58 16.53
CA GLY A 108 7.81 -5.01 16.27
C GLY A 108 6.97 -5.53 15.09
N PRO A 109 7.42 -6.59 14.39
CA PRO A 109 6.68 -7.10 13.25
C PRO A 109 5.29 -7.64 13.64
N PRO A 110 4.23 -7.24 12.93
CA PRO A 110 2.86 -7.67 13.18
C PRO A 110 2.69 -9.15 12.84
N ARG A 111 1.79 -9.81 13.56
CA ARG A 111 1.26 -11.15 13.21
C ARG A 111 -0.20 -11.09 12.76
N ASP A 112 -0.80 -9.92 12.94
CA ASP A 112 -2.20 -9.58 12.89
C ASP A 112 -2.55 -8.78 11.63
N MET A 113 -1.57 -8.47 10.78
CA MET A 113 -1.79 -7.76 9.53
C MET A 113 -0.84 -8.22 8.43
N ASN A 114 -1.36 -8.32 7.21
CA ASN A 114 -0.64 -8.68 6.01
C ASN A 114 -1.01 -7.69 4.91
N CYS A 115 -0.01 -6.98 4.39
CA CYS A 115 -0.18 -6.02 3.30
C CYS A 115 0.63 -6.44 2.07
N THR A 116 0.02 -6.28 0.91
CA THR A 116 0.59 -6.54 -0.39
C THR A 116 0.36 -5.36 -1.31
N ILE A 117 1.32 -5.08 -2.18
CA ILE A 117 1.14 -4.10 -3.25
C ILE A 117 0.75 -4.84 -4.51
N VAL A 118 -0.36 -4.43 -5.12
CA VAL A 118 -0.91 -5.06 -6.32
C VAL A 118 -1.07 -4.02 -7.43
N PRO A 119 -0.94 -4.41 -8.70
CA PRO A 119 -1.25 -3.54 -9.82
C PRO A 119 -2.71 -3.09 -9.78
N ASP A 120 -2.95 -1.82 -10.04
CA ASP A 120 -4.30 -1.33 -10.29
C ASP A 120 -4.71 -1.66 -11.73
N LEU A 121 -5.47 -2.73 -11.89
CA LEU A 121 -5.96 -3.17 -13.19
C LEU A 121 -7.06 -2.26 -13.77
N SER A 122 -7.60 -1.34 -12.97
CA SER A 122 -8.61 -0.38 -13.44
C SER A 122 -8.01 0.80 -14.19
N LEU A 123 -6.71 1.06 -14.02
CA LEU A 123 -5.99 2.15 -14.65
C LEU A 123 -4.90 1.61 -15.58
N LEU A 124 -4.81 2.16 -16.79
CA LEU A 124 -3.79 1.78 -17.77
C LEU A 124 -2.44 2.46 -17.51
N ASP A 125 -2.31 3.22 -16.42
CA ASP A 125 -1.13 4.02 -16.08
C ASP A 125 -0.06 3.24 -15.30
N GLY A 126 -0.31 1.97 -14.99
CA GLY A 126 0.61 1.14 -14.19
C GLY A 126 0.64 1.52 -12.72
N SER A 127 -0.39 2.19 -12.21
CA SER A 127 -0.52 2.51 -10.79
C SER A 127 -0.65 1.25 -9.93
N CYS A 128 -0.33 1.40 -8.65
CA CYS A 128 -0.31 0.32 -7.68
C CYS A 128 -1.21 0.66 -6.48
N ASN A 129 -1.88 -0.35 -5.96
CA ASN A 129 -2.72 -0.26 -4.77
C ASN A 129 -2.06 -1.03 -3.63
N LEU A 130 -2.20 -0.52 -2.42
CA LEU A 130 -1.95 -1.29 -1.21
C LEU A 130 -3.21 -2.07 -0.87
N GLU A 131 -3.11 -3.37 -0.69
CA GLU A 131 -4.15 -4.22 -0.13
C GLU A 131 -3.68 -4.76 1.21
N CYS A 132 -4.54 -4.69 2.23
CA CYS A 132 -4.21 -5.20 3.56
C CYS A 132 -5.35 -6.05 4.08
N GLN A 133 -4.98 -7.11 4.79
CA GLN A 133 -5.88 -7.99 5.52
C GLN A 133 -5.41 -8.06 6.96
N GLY A 134 -6.36 -8.09 7.89
CA GLY A 134 -6.05 -8.10 9.32
C GLY A 134 -6.82 -9.18 10.07
N VAL A 135 -6.21 -9.67 11.15
CA VAL A 135 -6.80 -10.62 12.09
C VAL A 135 -6.43 -10.21 13.51
N SER A 136 -7.41 -9.83 14.32
CA SER A 136 -7.20 -9.45 15.72
C SER A 136 -8.34 -9.99 16.58
N GLU A 137 -8.02 -10.65 17.69
CA GLU A 137 -9.01 -11.19 18.65
C GLU A 137 -10.12 -12.05 18.00
N GLY A 138 -9.79 -12.79 16.93
CA GLY A 138 -10.73 -13.60 16.17
C GLY A 138 -11.56 -12.84 15.12
N VAL A 139 -11.48 -11.52 15.09
CA VAL A 139 -12.03 -10.67 14.03
C VAL A 139 -11.10 -10.72 12.83
N LYS A 140 -11.61 -11.21 11.69
CA LYS A 140 -10.93 -11.13 10.39
C LYS A 140 -11.55 -10.02 9.56
N SER A 141 -10.70 -9.22 8.93
CA SER A 141 -11.17 -8.13 8.09
C SER A 141 -10.36 -8.03 6.80
N SER A 142 -11.05 -7.76 5.71
CA SER A 142 -10.50 -7.47 4.39
C SER A 142 -11.15 -6.21 3.84
N GLY A 143 -10.44 -5.53 2.93
CA GLY A 143 -10.85 -4.23 2.43
C GLY A 143 -10.49 -3.10 3.39
N GLN A 144 -10.56 -1.88 2.87
CA GLN A 144 -10.07 -0.68 3.53
C GLN A 144 -11.16 0.39 3.53
N SER A 145 -11.31 1.09 4.63
CA SER A 145 -12.22 2.22 4.74
C SER A 145 -11.60 3.35 5.56
N ILE A 146 -12.14 4.55 5.40
CA ILE A 146 -11.82 5.69 6.25
C ILE A 146 -13.07 6.09 7.03
N PHE A 147 -12.87 6.42 8.30
CA PHE A 147 -13.92 7.05 9.09
C PHE A 147 -13.77 8.56 9.03
N THR A 148 -14.61 9.21 8.23
CA THR A 148 -14.52 10.65 7.96
C THR A 148 -14.78 11.51 9.19
N ASP A 149 -15.63 11.05 10.12
CA ASP A 149 -15.98 11.78 11.34
C ASP A 149 -14.86 11.73 12.38
N TYR A 150 -13.91 10.80 12.24
CA TYR A 150 -12.77 10.63 13.15
C TYR A 150 -11.46 10.99 12.46
N ALA A 151 -11.39 12.22 11.94
CA ALA A 151 -10.21 12.78 11.28
C ALA A 151 -9.65 11.92 10.12
N ASN A 152 -10.52 11.17 9.43
CA ASN A 152 -10.14 10.24 8.35
C ASN A 152 -9.23 9.09 8.83
N GLN A 153 -9.47 8.57 10.03
CA GLN A 153 -8.77 7.39 10.55
C GLN A 153 -8.98 6.18 9.62
N TRP A 154 -7.91 5.42 9.41
CA TRP A 154 -7.88 4.25 8.55
C TRP A 154 -8.31 2.98 9.30
N PHE A 155 -9.23 2.23 8.68
CA PHE A 155 -9.73 0.95 9.17
C PHE A 155 -9.61 -0.15 8.10
N LEU A 156 -9.50 -1.39 8.58
CA LEU A 156 -9.77 -2.58 7.78
C LEU A 156 -11.20 -3.04 8.01
N GLY A 157 -11.93 -3.28 6.93
CA GLY A 157 -13.35 -3.63 6.95
C GLY A 157 -14.27 -2.41 6.82
N GLN A 158 -15.57 -2.66 6.74
CA GLN A 158 -16.56 -1.62 6.49
C GLN A 158 -17.61 -1.56 7.62
N ALA A 159 -17.82 -0.36 8.15
CA ALA A 159 -18.96 -0.02 9.00
C ALA A 159 -20.00 0.81 8.24
N SER A 160 -21.23 0.84 8.76
CA SER A 160 -22.17 1.90 8.42
C SER A 160 -21.56 3.26 8.80
N GLY A 161 -21.50 4.20 7.86
CA GLY A 161 -20.89 5.52 8.05
C GLY A 161 -19.40 5.63 7.70
N MET A 162 -18.73 4.52 7.38
CA MET A 162 -17.35 4.56 6.85
C MET A 162 -17.36 4.58 5.32
N GLN A 163 -16.45 5.35 4.73
CA GLN A 163 -16.25 5.40 3.29
C GLN A 163 -15.23 4.34 2.88
N THR A 164 -15.61 3.41 2.00
CA THR A 164 -14.66 2.48 1.39
C THR A 164 -13.67 3.24 0.52
N VAL A 165 -12.39 2.91 0.64
CA VAL A 165 -11.32 3.56 -0.12
C VAL A 165 -10.39 2.54 -0.76
N THR A 166 -9.76 2.95 -1.86
CA THR A 166 -8.56 2.31 -2.38
C THR A 166 -7.36 3.12 -1.91
N VAL A 167 -6.43 2.47 -1.22
CA VAL A 167 -5.16 3.10 -0.82
C VAL A 167 -4.16 2.97 -1.98
N LYS A 168 -3.80 4.10 -2.57
CA LYS A 168 -2.84 4.22 -3.67
C LYS A 168 -1.40 4.25 -3.15
N VAL A 169 -0.52 3.55 -3.85
CA VAL A 169 0.94 3.61 -3.66
C VAL A 169 1.50 4.68 -4.59
N ARG A 170 2.21 5.65 -4.00
CA ARG A 170 2.94 6.69 -4.72
C ARG A 170 4.43 6.48 -4.49
N TYR A 171 5.11 5.89 -5.46
CA TYR A 171 6.54 5.68 -5.37
C TYR A 171 7.29 7.01 -5.26
N VAL A 172 8.30 7.05 -4.39
CA VAL A 172 9.20 8.21 -4.28
C VAL A 172 10.17 8.15 -5.46
N ASP A 173 10.31 9.26 -6.19
CA ASP A 173 11.15 9.33 -7.39
C ASP A 173 12.59 8.89 -7.08
N GLY A 174 13.01 7.78 -7.70
CA GLY A 174 14.30 7.12 -7.46
C GLY A 174 14.23 5.59 -7.34
N GLY A 175 13.03 5.01 -7.11
CA GLY A 175 12.85 3.55 -6.96
C GLY A 175 12.64 2.76 -8.26
N LEU A 176 12.32 3.44 -9.37
CA LEU A 176 12.16 2.84 -10.70
C LEU A 176 13.35 3.22 -11.58
N GLY A 177 14.55 2.84 -11.14
CA GLY A 177 15.69 2.76 -12.05
C GLY A 177 15.36 1.74 -13.13
N LEU A 178 15.22 2.22 -14.37
CA LEU A 178 15.16 1.42 -15.59
C LEU A 178 16.15 0.24 -15.48
N MET A 179 15.61 -0.98 -15.31
CA MET A 179 16.31 -2.22 -15.62
C MET A 179 15.67 -2.83 -16.86
#